data_AF-A0A1E7F8E2-F1
#
_entry.id   AF-A0A1E7F8E2-F1
#
_cell.length_a   1.000
_cell.length_b   1.000
_cell.length_c   1.000
_cell.angle_alpha   90.00
_cell.angle_beta   90.00
_cell.angle_gamma   90.00
#
_symmetry.space_group_name_H-M   'P 1'
#
loop_
_entity.id
_entity.type
_entity.pdbx_description
1 polymer ?
#
loop_
_entity_poly.entity_id
_entity_poly.type
_entity_poly.pdbx_seq_one_letter_code
_entity_poly.pdbx_strand_id
1 'polypeptide(L)'
;MFIKLRTNDFKHGRNTAVPAVTIVVIPESIWRTAAINHRKQIQKLLQPGLVNNDHPLMAAIISQRNRQQQEKIRQRQQQQKQQKLNNKDENDEDNDENDDTPEDQDDEGMMNNMTVLDPKHPVYNFLVEYYGLKGLKGPKRLARWSPSISLLLFNVRTLENIDDEGDEDNADTTNDDDTTTSTSTSKTTKMKIKTITSIQELNDASSFAFISNNGNDIDNDCILGKENDGIFLEGATPDDFAVILHLKGAEWIDDANEDTDNINDVIAGTLETVISSSSNTNHNHNYNNHNKIASYIWYKSILETTIQSEPILHCYGLHEWAMQYHPFGAEKPPSGKYQQHLPLRVSREIINTTVERKGLRCTHVDALRFFAPAAAPLNHHGSFLEREDQLRLEQSGCVHSHMDLLKIALKLIPYCDSQLLVDIVDIALEARTLDVGASPYDCSQYKYEDGQDIVMIPVETTEGRKQYKELQTKLMYKTESIRKRLLINYNLFLKLCFTPDEVNIAIQTPNINEQYAYTKPGGLPWRKSLIDDKINK
;
A
#
# COMPACT_ATOMS: atom_id res chain seq x y z
N MET A 1 -15.45 11.69 8.55
CA MET A 1 -14.69 10.51 9.08
C MET A 1 -13.47 10.97 9.86
N PHE A 2 -13.19 10.39 11.03
CA PHE A 2 -11.97 10.66 11.79
C PHE A 2 -11.03 9.44 11.81
N ILE A 3 -9.77 9.62 11.44
CA ILE A 3 -8.74 8.59 11.52
C ILE A 3 -7.96 8.81 12.80
N LYS A 4 -8.23 7.99 13.80
CA LYS A 4 -7.51 8.00 15.08
C LYS A 4 -6.31 7.06 15.01
N LEU A 5 -5.12 7.57 15.30
CA LEU A 5 -3.96 6.71 15.55
C LEU A 5 -3.81 6.48 17.05
N ARG A 6 -3.39 5.26 17.39
CA ARG A 6 -3.09 4.87 18.77
C ARG A 6 -1.69 5.38 19.10
N THR A 7 -1.52 6.18 20.14
CA THR A 7 -0.18 6.53 20.63
C THR A 7 0.06 6.03 22.04
N ASN A 8 1.35 5.89 22.29
CA ASN A 8 1.96 5.11 23.36
C ASN A 8 1.80 5.79 24.71
N ASP A 9 1.61 4.99 25.76
CA ASP A 9 1.76 5.41 27.16
C ASP A 9 3.22 5.86 27.41
N PHE A 10 3.59 7.05 26.96
CA PHE A 10 4.79 7.71 27.44
C PHE A 10 4.51 8.11 28.87
N LYS A 11 4.94 7.28 29.82
CA LYS A 11 4.95 7.57 31.27
C LYS A 11 5.62 8.92 31.50
N HIS A 12 4.85 10.00 31.46
CA HIS A 12 5.32 11.28 31.94
C HIS A 12 5.29 11.24 33.45
N GLY A 13 6.45 11.53 34.04
CA GLY A 13 6.56 11.86 35.44
C GLY A 13 5.50 12.89 35.82
N ARG A 14 4.95 12.73 37.02
CA ARG A 14 3.89 13.55 37.60
C ARG A 14 4.13 15.04 37.32
N ASN A 15 3.11 15.71 36.76
CA ASN A 15 3.02 17.12 36.33
C ASN A 15 3.42 17.44 34.88
N THR A 16 2.53 17.19 33.92
CA THR A 16 2.50 17.94 32.65
C THR A 16 1.06 18.25 32.24
N ALA A 17 0.85 19.44 31.65
CA ALA A 17 -0.43 19.90 31.13
C ALA A 17 -1.03 18.91 30.12
N VAL A 18 -2.37 18.89 29.99
CA VAL A 18 -3.05 18.08 28.96
C VAL A 18 -2.53 18.53 27.59
N PRO A 19 -1.95 17.64 26.77
CA PRO A 19 -1.36 18.02 25.50
C PRO A 19 -2.44 18.53 24.54
N ALA A 20 -2.11 19.56 23.77
CA ALA A 20 -2.99 20.10 22.74
C ALA A 20 -3.21 19.06 21.63
N VAL A 21 -4.46 18.88 21.20
CA VAL A 21 -4.84 17.89 20.17
C VAL A 21 -4.93 18.55 18.81
N THR A 22 -4.41 17.87 17.78
CA THR A 22 -4.24 18.45 16.45
C THR A 22 -4.98 17.69 15.36
N ILE A 23 -5.78 18.39 14.57
CA ILE A 23 -6.64 17.77 13.55
C ILE A 23 -6.39 18.38 12.19
N VAL A 24 -6.08 17.54 11.21
CA VAL A 24 -5.99 17.94 9.80
C VAL A 24 -7.36 17.72 9.15
N VAL A 25 -7.99 18.79 8.72
CA VAL A 25 -9.25 18.72 7.97
C VAL A 25 -8.95 18.76 6.48
N ILE A 26 -9.44 17.76 5.75
CA ILE A 26 -9.37 17.71 4.29
C ILE A 26 -10.78 17.92 3.73
N PRO A 27 -11.04 19.05 3.08
CA PRO A 27 -12.34 19.34 2.46
C PRO A 27 -12.75 18.30 1.43
N GLU A 28 -14.07 18.11 1.29
CA GLU A 28 -14.67 17.12 0.38
C GLU A 28 -14.19 17.29 -1.06
N SER A 29 -14.24 18.52 -1.56
CA SER A 29 -13.80 18.87 -2.90
C SER A 29 -12.34 18.50 -3.18
N ILE A 30 -11.47 18.56 -2.16
CA ILE A 30 -10.04 18.28 -2.29
C ILE A 30 -9.77 16.78 -2.28
N TRP A 31 -10.28 16.04 -1.28
CA TRP A 31 -9.97 14.61 -1.18
C TRP A 31 -10.68 13.80 -2.27
N ARG A 32 -11.90 14.17 -2.69
CA ARG A 32 -12.56 13.53 -3.84
C ARG A 32 -11.76 13.75 -5.13
N THR A 33 -11.28 14.96 -5.37
CA THR A 33 -10.42 15.27 -6.52
C THR A 33 -9.11 14.45 -6.47
N ALA A 34 -8.47 14.34 -5.31
CA ALA A 34 -7.28 13.52 -5.12
C ALA A 34 -7.56 12.04 -5.43
N ALA A 35 -8.69 11.51 -4.96
CA ALA A 35 -9.10 10.14 -5.20
C ALA A 35 -9.39 9.87 -6.70
N ILE A 36 -10.03 10.80 -7.40
CA ILE A 36 -10.26 10.73 -8.85
C ILE A 36 -8.93 10.69 -9.61
N ASN A 37 -7.98 11.56 -9.26
CA ASN A 37 -6.67 11.62 -9.91
C ASN A 37 -5.87 10.33 -9.73
N HIS A 38 -5.85 9.79 -8.51
CA HIS A 38 -5.23 8.49 -8.20
C HIS A 38 -5.84 7.36 -9.03
N ARG A 39 -7.18 7.30 -9.07
CA ARG A 39 -7.91 6.31 -9.88
C ARG A 39 -7.52 6.37 -11.35
N LYS A 40 -7.48 7.57 -11.94
CA LYS A 40 -7.09 7.79 -13.34
C LYS A 40 -5.65 7.33 -13.62
N GLN A 41 -4.71 7.61 -12.72
CA GLN A 41 -3.32 7.19 -12.86
C GLN A 41 -3.18 5.66 -12.83
N ILE A 42 -3.80 5.00 -11.84
CA ILE A 42 -3.81 3.54 -11.75
C ILE A 42 -4.47 2.91 -12.98
N GLN A 43 -5.61 3.44 -13.42
CA GLN A 43 -6.27 2.94 -14.61
C GLN A 43 -5.36 3.03 -15.84
N LYS A 44 -4.70 4.17 -16.06
CA LYS A 44 -3.76 4.35 -17.15
C LYS A 44 -2.63 3.31 -17.12
N LEU A 45 -2.02 3.09 -15.96
CA LEU A 45 -0.94 2.09 -15.81
C LEU A 45 -1.40 0.66 -16.12
N LEU A 46 -2.64 0.32 -15.75
CA LEU A 46 -3.19 -1.03 -15.92
C LEU A 46 -3.83 -1.26 -17.29
N GLN A 47 -4.23 -0.20 -18.00
CA GLN A 47 -4.99 -0.25 -19.26
C GLN A 47 -4.46 -1.27 -20.28
N PRO A 48 -3.14 -1.39 -20.53
CA PRO A 48 -2.61 -2.36 -21.50
C PRO A 48 -2.81 -3.82 -21.10
N GLY A 49 -2.91 -4.08 -19.80
CA GLY A 49 -3.15 -5.41 -19.25
C GLY A 49 -4.62 -5.77 -19.07
N LEU A 50 -5.55 -4.84 -19.32
CA LEU A 50 -6.98 -5.04 -19.16
C LEU A 50 -7.60 -5.66 -20.40
N VAL A 51 -8.53 -6.60 -20.20
CA VAL A 51 -9.28 -7.20 -21.32
C VAL A 51 -10.45 -6.32 -21.75
N ASN A 52 -10.83 -6.39 -23.03
CA ASN A 52 -12.04 -5.73 -23.52
C ASN A 52 -13.31 -6.34 -22.90
N ASN A 53 -14.42 -5.59 -22.91
CA ASN A 53 -15.71 -6.04 -22.39
C ASN A 53 -16.25 -7.29 -23.11
N ASP A 54 -15.90 -7.49 -24.37
CA ASP A 54 -16.31 -8.66 -25.18
C ASP A 54 -15.48 -9.92 -24.89
N HIS A 55 -14.45 -9.82 -24.02
CA HIS A 55 -13.58 -10.94 -23.73
C HIS A 55 -14.31 -12.04 -22.92
N PRO A 56 -14.04 -13.35 -23.16
CA PRO A 56 -14.72 -14.45 -22.45
C PRO A 56 -14.63 -14.37 -20.91
N LEU A 57 -13.52 -13.84 -20.38
CA LEU A 57 -13.36 -13.62 -18.93
C LEU A 57 -14.38 -12.61 -18.37
N MET A 58 -14.86 -11.68 -19.20
CA MET A 58 -15.88 -10.69 -18.82
C MET A 58 -17.29 -11.24 -18.95
N ALA A 59 -17.56 -12.20 -19.86
CA ALA A 59 -18.90 -12.73 -20.08
C ALA A 59 -19.56 -13.30 -18.80
N ALA A 60 -18.82 -14.08 -18.02
CA ALA A 60 -19.32 -14.63 -16.75
C ALA A 60 -19.55 -13.54 -15.69
N ILE A 61 -18.69 -12.53 -15.66
CA ILE A 61 -18.73 -11.42 -14.72
C ILE A 61 -19.90 -10.48 -15.04
N ILE A 62 -20.10 -10.14 -16.31
CA ILE A 62 -21.22 -9.34 -16.82
C ILE A 62 -22.54 -10.05 -16.50
N SER A 63 -22.62 -11.36 -16.75
CA SER A 63 -23.81 -12.16 -16.40
C SER A 63 -24.12 -12.11 -14.89
N GLN A 64 -23.11 -12.22 -14.03
CA GLN A 64 -23.27 -12.10 -12.58
C GLN A 64 -23.70 -10.69 -12.16
N ARG A 65 -23.10 -9.66 -12.75
CA ARG A 65 -23.41 -8.25 -12.46
C ARG A 65 -24.86 -7.91 -12.85
N ASN A 66 -25.31 -8.37 -14.01
CA ASN A 66 -26.68 -8.19 -14.47
C ASN A 66 -27.68 -8.86 -13.52
N ARG A 67 -27.38 -10.07 -13.03
CA ARG A 67 -28.20 -10.75 -12.00
C ARG A 67 -28.29 -9.95 -10.70
N GLN A 68 -27.15 -9.44 -10.20
CA GLN A 68 -27.12 -8.63 -8.98
C GLN A 68 -27.87 -7.30 -9.12
N GLN A 69 -27.74 -6.63 -10.28
CA GLN A 69 -28.51 -5.41 -10.56
C GLN A 69 -30.00 -5.68 -10.61
N GLN A 70 -30.44 -6.75 -11.28
CA GLN A 70 -31.85 -7.15 -11.30
C GLN A 70 -32.37 -7.48 -9.89
N GLU A 71 -31.55 -8.11 -9.05
CA GLU A 71 -31.91 -8.40 -7.67
C GLU A 71 -32.02 -7.13 -6.80
N LYS A 72 -31.09 -6.18 -6.94
CA LYS A 72 -31.19 -4.85 -6.29
C LYS A 72 -32.43 -4.09 -6.73
N ILE A 73 -32.72 -4.08 -8.04
CA ILE A 73 -33.94 -3.46 -8.58
C ILE A 73 -35.18 -4.12 -7.97
N ARG A 74 -35.21 -5.47 -7.89
CA ARG A 74 -36.32 -6.21 -7.29
C ARG A 74 -36.48 -5.88 -5.80
N GLN A 75 -35.39 -5.78 -5.05
CA GLN A 75 -35.40 -5.40 -3.63
C GLN A 75 -35.91 -3.97 -3.44
N ARG A 76 -35.46 -3.00 -4.26
CA ARG A 76 -35.96 -1.63 -4.25
C ARG A 76 -37.46 -1.57 -4.57
N GLN A 77 -37.91 -2.29 -5.58
CA GLN A 77 -39.34 -2.39 -5.92
C GLN A 77 -40.17 -3.03 -4.79
N GLN A 78 -39.63 -4.04 -4.10
CA GLN A 78 -40.27 -4.64 -2.94
C GLN A 78 -40.33 -3.68 -1.75
N GLN A 79 -39.26 -2.94 -1.47
CA GLN A 79 -39.23 -1.91 -0.43
C GLN A 79 -40.21 -0.77 -0.72
N GLN A 80 -40.24 -0.26 -1.96
CA GLN A 80 -41.21 0.76 -2.38
C GLN A 80 -42.65 0.26 -2.28
N LYS A 81 -42.90 -1.02 -2.62
CA LYS A 81 -44.23 -1.62 -2.46
C LYS A 81 -44.60 -1.78 -0.99
N GLN A 82 -43.65 -2.15 -0.13
CA GLN A 82 -43.85 -2.28 1.32
C GLN A 82 -44.10 -0.91 1.98
N GLN A 83 -43.37 0.13 1.56
CA GLN A 83 -43.57 1.52 2.00
C GLN A 83 -44.95 2.04 1.57
N LYS A 84 -45.39 1.77 0.33
CA LYS A 84 -46.76 2.09 -0.14
C LYS A 84 -47.86 1.30 0.57
N LEU A 85 -47.54 0.13 1.13
CA LEU A 85 -48.46 -0.67 1.95
C LEU A 85 -48.51 -0.19 3.40
N ASN A 86 -47.39 0.30 3.94
CA ASN A 86 -47.29 0.84 5.29
C ASN A 86 -47.84 2.28 5.39
N ASN A 87 -47.70 3.09 4.33
CA ASN A 87 -48.25 4.45 4.26
C ASN A 87 -49.72 4.49 3.81
N LYS A 88 -50.42 3.34 3.83
CA LYS A 88 -51.83 3.27 3.42
C LYS A 88 -52.82 3.53 4.57
N ASP A 89 -52.31 3.85 5.76
CA ASP A 89 -53.10 4.18 6.96
C ASP A 89 -52.89 5.64 7.45
N GLU A 90 -52.16 6.49 6.71
CA GLU A 90 -52.10 7.94 6.97
C GLU A 90 -52.40 8.72 5.68
N ASN A 91 -53.27 9.72 5.82
CA ASN A 91 -53.94 10.44 4.74
C ASN A 91 -53.00 11.17 3.77
N ASP A 92 -53.55 11.39 2.57
CA ASP A 92 -53.12 12.27 1.49
C ASP A 92 -52.53 13.62 1.97
N GLU A 93 -51.33 13.98 1.50
CA GLU A 93 -51.02 15.20 0.72
C GLU A 93 -49.51 15.26 0.38
N ASP A 94 -49.19 16.05 -0.64
CA ASP A 94 -47.87 16.38 -1.20
C ASP A 94 -47.17 15.35 -2.13
N ASN A 95 -47.52 15.48 -3.42
CA ASN A 95 -46.64 15.09 -4.52
C ASN A 95 -45.51 16.14 -4.65
N ASP A 96 -44.34 15.86 -4.11
CA ASP A 96 -43.09 16.44 -4.62
C ASP A 96 -42.51 15.49 -5.68
N GLU A 97 -42.56 15.94 -6.93
CA GLU A 97 -41.73 15.42 -8.01
C GLU A 97 -40.27 15.75 -7.66
N ASN A 98 -39.62 14.85 -6.93
CA ASN A 98 -38.16 14.84 -6.84
C ASN A 98 -37.60 14.49 -8.21
N ASP A 99 -37.27 15.54 -8.96
CA ASP A 99 -36.37 15.51 -10.10
C ASP A 99 -35.00 15.03 -9.59
N ASP A 100 -34.77 13.72 -9.68
CA ASP A 100 -33.46 13.10 -9.46
C ASP A 100 -32.50 13.64 -10.55
N THR A 101 -31.92 14.81 -10.32
CA THR A 101 -30.83 15.33 -11.13
C THR A 101 -29.64 14.38 -11.02
N PRO A 102 -29.13 13.83 -12.14
CA PRO A 102 -28.05 12.85 -12.12
C PRO A 102 -26.69 13.57 -12.03
N GLU A 103 -26.31 14.09 -10.87
CA GLU A 103 -24.99 14.73 -10.67
C GLU A 103 -23.93 13.80 -10.05
N ASP A 104 -24.28 12.58 -9.62
CA ASP A 104 -23.33 11.61 -9.02
C ASP A 104 -22.74 10.57 -10.00
N GLN A 105 -22.92 10.72 -11.31
CA GLN A 105 -22.54 9.70 -12.30
C GLN A 105 -21.02 9.57 -12.54
N ASP A 106 -20.23 10.52 -12.06
CA ASP A 106 -18.83 10.67 -12.50
C ASP A 106 -17.87 9.75 -11.73
N ASP A 107 -18.13 9.53 -10.43
CA ASP A 107 -17.27 8.73 -9.55
C ASP A 107 -17.52 7.22 -9.68
N GLU A 108 -18.77 6.78 -9.81
CA GLU A 108 -19.11 5.38 -10.09
C GLU A 108 -18.79 4.97 -11.52
N GLY A 109 -18.95 5.87 -12.50
CA GLY A 109 -18.69 5.61 -13.92
C GLY A 109 -17.26 5.19 -14.21
N MET A 110 -16.27 5.83 -13.57
CA MET A 110 -14.84 5.51 -13.71
C MET A 110 -14.46 4.15 -13.11
N MET A 111 -14.96 3.83 -11.91
CA MET A 111 -14.77 2.50 -11.28
C MET A 111 -15.50 1.37 -12.04
N ASN A 112 -16.50 1.73 -12.85
CA ASN A 112 -17.29 0.80 -13.66
C ASN A 112 -16.64 0.45 -15.00
N ASN A 113 -15.69 1.26 -15.48
CA ASN A 113 -14.99 1.04 -16.75
C ASN A 113 -13.76 0.12 -16.64
N MET A 114 -13.25 -0.14 -15.42
CA MET A 114 -12.09 -1.02 -15.26
C MET A 114 -12.51 -2.50 -15.31
N THR A 115 -11.96 -3.24 -16.28
CA THR A 115 -12.25 -4.66 -16.51
C THR A 115 -11.25 -5.56 -15.74
N VAL A 116 -11.11 -6.82 -16.13
CA VAL A 116 -10.16 -7.75 -15.49
C VAL A 116 -8.80 -7.73 -16.18
N LEU A 117 -7.74 -7.93 -15.40
CA LEU A 117 -6.39 -8.14 -15.93
C LEU A 117 -6.33 -9.47 -16.70
N ASP A 118 -5.71 -9.47 -17.87
CA ASP A 118 -5.44 -10.67 -18.65
C ASP A 118 -4.36 -11.53 -17.95
N PRO A 119 -4.70 -12.73 -17.46
CA PRO A 119 -3.73 -13.64 -16.85
C PRO A 119 -2.69 -14.16 -17.84
N LYS A 120 -2.86 -13.98 -19.15
CA LYS A 120 -1.89 -14.39 -20.18
C LYS A 120 -0.94 -13.29 -20.59
N HIS A 121 -1.19 -12.02 -20.25
CA HIS A 121 -0.30 -10.94 -20.63
C HIS A 121 1.04 -11.06 -19.88
N PRO A 122 2.20 -11.17 -20.56
CA PRO A 122 3.48 -11.50 -19.92
C PRO A 122 3.95 -10.45 -18.89
N VAL A 123 3.63 -9.18 -19.14
CA VAL A 123 3.92 -8.07 -18.22
C VAL A 123 2.92 -7.95 -17.07
N TYR A 124 1.62 -8.17 -17.28
CA TYR A 124 0.60 -7.88 -16.26
C TYR A 124 0.17 -9.12 -15.46
N ASN A 125 0.45 -10.34 -15.94
CA ASN A 125 0.00 -11.56 -15.27
C ASN A 125 0.55 -11.69 -13.84
N PHE A 126 1.73 -11.13 -13.55
CA PHE A 126 2.33 -11.24 -12.21
C PHE A 126 1.48 -10.56 -11.13
N LEU A 127 0.76 -9.48 -11.47
CA LEU A 127 -0.19 -8.82 -10.58
C LEU A 127 -1.28 -9.79 -10.11
N VAL A 128 -1.73 -10.66 -11.02
CA VAL A 128 -2.77 -11.68 -10.77
C VAL A 128 -2.20 -12.89 -10.04
N GLU A 129 -1.09 -13.43 -10.52
CA GLU A 129 -0.49 -14.68 -10.04
C GLU A 129 0.23 -14.53 -8.71
N TYR A 130 0.97 -13.45 -8.51
CA TYR A 130 1.84 -13.25 -7.35
C TYR A 130 1.20 -12.37 -6.28
N TYR A 131 0.47 -11.31 -6.68
CA TYR A 131 -0.16 -10.38 -5.73
C TYR A 131 -1.65 -10.63 -5.52
N GLY A 132 -2.22 -11.61 -6.21
CA GLY A 132 -3.60 -12.04 -6.03
C GLY A 132 -4.62 -11.00 -6.48
N LEU A 133 -4.26 -10.10 -7.41
CA LEU A 133 -5.15 -9.08 -7.97
C LEU A 133 -6.09 -9.70 -9.01
N LYS A 134 -6.95 -10.62 -8.57
CA LYS A 134 -7.85 -11.42 -9.41
C LYS A 134 -9.21 -10.75 -9.61
N GLY A 135 -9.77 -10.93 -10.81
CA GLY A 135 -11.10 -10.44 -11.16
C GLY A 135 -11.21 -8.91 -11.07
N LEU A 136 -12.45 -8.39 -11.04
CA LEU A 136 -12.70 -6.95 -10.97
C LEU A 136 -12.17 -6.29 -9.69
N LYS A 137 -12.04 -7.07 -8.61
CA LYS A 137 -11.57 -6.55 -7.31
C LYS A 137 -10.07 -6.27 -7.32
N GLY A 138 -9.30 -6.91 -8.20
CA GLY A 138 -7.85 -6.74 -8.29
C GLY A 138 -7.44 -5.31 -8.64
N PRO A 139 -7.75 -4.84 -9.87
CA PRO A 139 -7.49 -3.46 -10.28
C PRO A 139 -8.13 -2.43 -9.35
N LYS A 140 -9.37 -2.69 -8.91
CA LYS A 140 -10.08 -1.82 -7.96
C LYS A 140 -9.33 -1.65 -6.65
N ARG A 141 -8.64 -2.68 -6.15
CA ARG A 141 -7.84 -2.59 -4.92
C ARG A 141 -6.69 -1.59 -5.04
N LEU A 142 -6.03 -1.51 -6.20
CA LEU A 142 -4.97 -0.53 -6.45
C LEU A 142 -5.53 0.88 -6.63
N ALA A 143 -6.72 0.99 -7.21
CA ALA A 143 -7.40 2.26 -7.46
C ALA A 143 -8.04 2.88 -6.19
N ARG A 144 -7.89 2.27 -5.02
CA ARG A 144 -8.36 2.84 -3.75
C ARG A 144 -7.39 3.90 -3.27
N TRP A 145 -7.90 5.09 -3.06
CA TRP A 145 -7.16 6.21 -2.50
C TRP A 145 -7.27 6.21 -0.98
N SER A 146 -6.19 6.56 -0.31
CA SER A 146 -6.12 6.84 1.13
C SER A 146 -5.24 8.06 1.40
N PRO A 147 -5.55 8.85 2.44
CA PRO A 147 -4.70 9.95 2.86
C PRO A 147 -3.35 9.43 3.38
N SER A 148 -2.27 10.16 3.09
CA SER A 148 -0.92 9.82 3.55
C SER A 148 -0.82 9.95 5.07
N ILE A 149 -0.21 8.96 5.73
CA ILE A 149 0.08 9.03 7.18
C ILE A 149 1.04 10.18 7.53
N SER A 150 1.80 10.68 6.54
CA SER A 150 2.72 11.81 6.71
C SER A 150 2.02 13.14 6.97
N LEU A 151 0.72 13.26 6.65
CA LEU A 151 -0.06 14.47 6.89
C LEU A 151 -0.08 14.87 8.37
N LEU A 152 0.06 13.89 9.28
CA LEU A 152 0.15 14.14 10.71
C LEU A 152 1.43 14.89 11.10
N LEU A 153 2.55 14.62 10.42
CA LEU A 153 3.81 15.32 10.70
C LEU A 153 3.83 16.75 10.17
N PHE A 154 3.21 16.97 9.00
CA PHE A 154 3.10 18.30 8.40
C PHE A 154 2.42 19.26 9.39
N ASN A 155 1.34 18.82 10.00
CA ASN A 155 0.56 19.60 10.95
C ASN A 155 1.38 20.05 12.17
N VAL A 156 2.08 19.11 12.81
CA VAL A 156 2.92 19.36 14.00
C VAL A 156 3.89 20.51 13.75
N ARG A 157 4.67 20.45 12.67
CA ARG A 157 5.68 21.47 12.38
C ARG A 157 5.08 22.81 11.95
N THR A 158 3.96 22.82 11.22
CA THR A 158 3.32 24.08 10.83
C THR A 158 2.76 24.84 12.02
N LEU A 159 2.29 24.15 13.05
CA LEU A 159 1.69 24.77 14.23
C LEU A 159 2.71 25.21 15.29
N GLU A 160 3.89 24.59 15.34
CA GLU A 160 5.00 25.08 16.17
C GLU A 160 5.50 26.44 15.69
N ASN A 161 5.49 26.69 14.38
CA ASN A 161 5.86 27.99 13.80
C ASN A 161 4.85 29.12 14.07
N ILE A 162 3.71 28.84 14.70
CA ILE A 162 2.66 29.83 15.00
C ILE A 162 2.77 30.33 16.45
N ASP A 163 3.51 29.65 17.34
CA ASP A 163 3.54 29.94 18.78
C ASP A 163 4.68 30.90 19.23
N ASP A 164 5.38 31.61 18.32
CA ASP A 164 6.53 32.49 18.67
C ASP A 164 6.37 33.98 18.28
N GLU A 165 5.21 34.41 17.78
CA GLU A 165 4.94 35.83 17.50
C GLU A 165 3.78 36.37 18.35
N GLY A 166 4.13 36.90 19.53
CA GLY A 166 3.31 37.89 20.23
C GLY A 166 2.68 37.42 21.53
N ASP A 167 3.35 37.68 22.65
CA ASP A 167 2.75 38.25 23.87
C ASP A 167 3.88 38.59 24.85
N GLU A 168 4.67 39.61 24.52
CA GLU A 168 5.38 40.41 25.53
C GLU A 168 4.51 41.63 25.87
N ASP A 169 4.43 41.92 27.17
CA ASP A 169 3.93 43.13 27.81
C ASP A 169 2.41 43.27 28.04
N ASN A 170 1.96 42.88 29.23
CA ASN A 170 1.71 43.81 30.35
C ASN A 170 0.85 43.15 31.44
N ALA A 171 1.41 42.92 32.63
CA ALA A 171 0.61 42.90 33.85
C ALA A 171 1.44 43.34 35.06
N ASP A 172 1.06 44.53 35.50
CA ASP A 172 1.51 45.32 36.63
C ASP A 172 1.35 44.57 37.97
N THR A 173 2.24 44.92 38.89
CA THR A 173 2.30 44.49 40.28
C THR A 173 1.14 45.04 41.10
N THR A 174 0.35 44.18 41.75
CA THR A 174 -0.21 44.43 43.11
C THR A 174 -0.69 43.13 43.76
N ASN A 175 -0.23 42.90 44.99
CA ASN A 175 -0.74 41.88 45.92
C ASN A 175 -2.17 42.23 46.38
N ASP A 176 -3.00 41.23 46.64
CA ASP A 176 -3.76 41.10 47.91
C ASP A 176 -4.53 39.77 48.03
N ASP A 177 -4.88 39.48 49.28
CA ASP A 177 -5.21 38.23 49.97
C ASP A 177 -6.57 37.54 49.65
N ASP A 178 -6.62 36.26 50.03
CA ASP A 178 -7.75 35.46 50.52
C ASP A 178 -9.03 35.26 49.66
N THR A 179 -9.30 34.02 49.22
CA THR A 179 -10.33 33.11 49.79
C THR A 179 -10.60 31.89 48.90
N THR A 180 -10.81 30.77 49.57
CA THR A 180 -11.24 29.46 49.07
C THR A 180 -12.48 29.50 48.17
N THR A 181 -12.35 28.96 46.95
CA THR A 181 -13.46 28.27 46.26
C THR A 181 -12.88 27.18 45.37
N SER A 182 -13.06 25.94 45.80
CA SER A 182 -12.83 24.74 44.99
C SER A 182 -13.86 24.69 43.86
N THR A 183 -13.55 25.32 42.74
CA THR A 183 -14.20 25.05 41.46
C THR A 183 -13.35 24.01 40.74
N SER A 184 -13.95 22.85 40.47
CA SER A 184 -13.40 21.85 39.58
C SER A 184 -13.35 22.44 38.17
N THR A 185 -12.23 23.08 37.82
CA THR A 185 -11.93 23.47 36.45
C THR A 185 -11.75 22.19 35.64
N SER A 186 -12.78 21.86 34.84
CA SER A 186 -12.66 20.91 33.74
C SER A 186 -11.44 21.34 32.92
N LYS A 187 -10.40 20.50 32.86
CA LYS A 187 -9.22 20.75 32.05
C LYS A 187 -9.63 20.61 30.58
N THR A 188 -10.13 21.68 29.98
CA THR A 188 -10.45 21.74 28.55
C THR A 188 -9.17 21.53 27.75
N THR A 189 -9.12 20.45 26.97
CA THR A 189 -8.04 20.14 26.05
C THR A 189 -7.92 21.23 24.98
N LYS A 190 -6.77 21.90 24.85
CA LYS A 190 -6.55 22.93 23.82
C LYS A 190 -6.51 22.26 22.44
N MET A 191 -7.44 22.55 21.55
CA MET A 191 -7.52 21.93 20.22
C MET A 191 -6.96 22.87 19.14
N LYS A 192 -6.14 22.35 18.22
CA LYS A 192 -5.61 23.07 17.05
C LYS A 192 -6.09 22.39 15.77
N ILE A 193 -6.77 23.13 14.89
CA ILE A 193 -7.31 22.61 13.63
C ILE A 193 -6.54 23.25 12.47
N LYS A 194 -6.09 22.42 11.52
CA LYS A 194 -5.46 22.84 10.27
C LYS A 194 -6.25 22.32 9.09
N THR A 195 -6.89 23.22 8.35
CA THR A 195 -7.64 22.89 7.13
C THR A 195 -6.73 22.99 5.92
N ILE A 196 -6.74 21.95 5.08
CA ILE A 196 -6.07 21.95 3.77
C ILE A 196 -6.87 22.81 2.79
N THR A 197 -6.19 23.73 2.12
CA THR A 197 -6.82 24.75 1.26
C THR A 197 -6.71 24.42 -0.23
N SER A 198 -5.77 23.56 -0.63
CA SER A 198 -5.57 23.20 -2.04
C SER A 198 -5.02 21.78 -2.22
N ILE A 199 -5.19 21.24 -3.43
CA ILE A 199 -4.59 19.94 -3.82
C ILE A 199 -3.06 19.98 -3.78
N GLN A 200 -2.45 21.14 -4.07
CA GLN A 200 -1.01 21.33 -4.00
C GLN A 200 -0.53 21.22 -2.55
N GLU A 201 -1.23 21.90 -1.62
CA GLU A 201 -0.94 21.79 -0.19
C GLU A 201 -1.10 20.34 0.31
N LEU A 202 -2.11 19.59 -0.16
CA LEU A 202 -2.27 18.18 0.16
C LEU A 202 -1.08 17.34 -0.31
N ASN A 203 -0.60 17.57 -1.53
CA ASN A 203 0.55 16.86 -2.09
C ASN A 203 1.86 17.22 -1.38
N ASP A 204 2.06 18.50 -1.06
CA ASP A 204 3.22 18.99 -0.33
C ASP A 204 3.23 18.43 1.09
N ALA A 205 2.08 18.43 1.77
CA ALA A 205 1.92 17.84 3.09
C ALA A 205 2.12 16.32 3.07
N SER A 206 1.62 15.63 2.05
CA SER A 206 1.81 14.18 1.88
C SER A 206 3.26 13.82 1.58
N SER A 207 4.01 14.73 0.96
CA SER A 207 5.42 14.56 0.61
C SER A 207 6.40 15.18 1.60
N PHE A 208 5.90 15.88 2.63
CA PHE A 208 6.67 16.64 3.60
C PHE A 208 7.74 15.81 4.33
N ALA A 209 7.38 14.57 4.70
CA ALA A 209 8.31 13.63 5.34
C ALA A 209 9.48 13.23 4.41
N PHE A 210 9.33 13.39 3.09
CA PHE A 210 10.36 13.09 2.11
C PHE A 210 11.24 14.30 1.79
N ILE A 211 10.69 15.52 1.83
CA ILE A 211 11.41 16.76 1.50
C ILE A 211 12.30 17.22 2.66
N SER A 212 11.82 17.10 3.89
CA SER A 212 12.54 17.62 5.07
C SER A 212 13.75 16.79 5.49
N ASN A 213 13.89 15.56 5.00
CA ASN A 213 14.97 14.65 5.37
C ASN A 213 15.84 14.32 4.14
N ASN A 214 16.93 15.07 3.97
CA ASN A 214 18.08 14.69 3.14
C ASN A 214 18.81 13.45 3.73
N GLY A 215 18.12 12.30 3.77
CA GLY A 215 18.74 10.98 3.81
C GLY A 215 19.18 10.38 5.15
N ASN A 216 19.32 11.13 6.25
CA ASN A 216 20.09 10.58 7.39
C ASN A 216 19.41 10.36 8.76
N ASP A 217 18.27 10.96 9.11
CA ASP A 217 17.76 10.82 10.50
C ASP A 217 16.23 10.86 10.62
N ILE A 218 15.53 9.83 10.12
CA ILE A 218 14.11 9.63 10.49
C ILE A 218 14.02 9.14 11.95
N ASP A 219 15.11 8.67 12.54
CA ASP A 219 15.10 8.11 13.88
C ASP A 219 15.13 9.12 15.02
N ASN A 220 15.70 10.32 14.82
CA ASN A 220 15.95 11.23 15.94
C ASN A 220 15.09 12.51 15.97
N ASP A 221 14.62 13.05 14.84
CA ASP A 221 14.09 14.44 14.81
C ASP A 221 12.65 14.63 14.28
N CYS A 222 11.88 13.56 14.07
CA CYS A 222 10.44 13.69 13.80
C CYS A 222 9.71 13.89 15.13
N ILE A 223 9.40 15.14 15.49
CA ILE A 223 8.45 15.46 16.55
C ILE A 223 7.13 14.78 16.17
N LEU A 224 6.77 13.73 16.90
CA LEU A 224 5.58 12.93 16.65
C LEU A 224 4.34 13.72 17.07
N GLY A 225 3.23 13.46 16.38
CA GLY A 225 1.92 13.96 16.78
C GLY A 225 1.57 13.58 18.23
N LYS A 226 0.83 14.44 18.91
CA LYS A 226 0.45 14.29 20.32
C LYS A 226 -0.65 13.23 20.48
N GLU A 227 -0.86 12.78 21.72
CA GLU A 227 -1.96 11.89 22.09
C GLU A 227 -3.29 12.48 21.58
N ASN A 228 -3.91 11.83 20.58
CA ASN A 228 -5.17 12.17 19.91
C ASN A 228 -5.10 12.98 18.60
N ASP A 229 -3.94 13.19 17.99
CA ASP A 229 -3.90 13.78 16.64
C ASP A 229 -4.64 12.91 15.61
N GLY A 230 -5.25 13.54 14.60
CA GLY A 230 -6.06 12.83 13.62
C GLY A 230 -6.25 13.54 12.29
N ILE A 231 -6.78 12.79 11.33
CA ILE A 231 -7.17 13.29 10.00
C ILE A 231 -8.69 13.20 9.90
N PHE A 232 -9.32 14.32 9.55
CA PHE A 232 -10.75 14.41 9.30
C PHE A 232 -11.02 14.59 7.80
N LEU A 233 -11.82 13.69 7.23
CA LEU A 233 -12.37 13.85 5.87
C LEU A 233 -13.80 14.37 5.96
N GLU A 234 -14.00 15.58 5.43
CA GLU A 234 -15.32 16.22 5.32
C GLU A 234 -16.16 15.56 4.23
N GLY A 235 -17.47 15.41 4.45
CA GLY A 235 -18.41 14.86 3.46
C GLY A 235 -18.22 13.38 3.08
N ALA A 236 -17.28 12.66 3.68
CA ALA A 236 -17.10 11.22 3.44
C ALA A 236 -18.32 10.46 3.97
N THR A 237 -18.90 9.54 3.18
CA THR A 237 -20.10 8.74 3.50
C THR A 237 -19.77 7.25 3.70
N PRO A 238 -20.65 6.44 4.34
CA PRO A 238 -20.48 4.98 4.42
C PRO A 238 -20.34 4.28 3.06
N ASP A 239 -20.88 4.84 1.97
CA ASP A 239 -20.74 4.25 0.62
C ASP A 239 -19.37 4.54 0.00
N ASP A 240 -18.75 5.68 0.33
CA ASP A 240 -17.33 5.92 0.07
C ASP A 240 -16.47 4.81 0.74
N PHE A 241 -16.97 4.22 1.83
CA PHE A 241 -16.39 3.01 2.45
C PHE A 241 -16.84 1.72 1.74
N ALA A 242 -18.12 1.49 1.44
CA ALA A 242 -18.56 0.23 0.83
C ALA A 242 -17.96 -0.03 -0.58
N VAL A 243 -17.73 1.02 -1.36
CA VAL A 243 -17.13 0.95 -2.71
C VAL A 243 -15.59 1.00 -2.67
N ILE A 244 -14.99 1.69 -1.69
CA ILE A 244 -13.55 2.05 -1.65
C ILE A 244 -12.83 1.70 -0.33
N LEU A 245 -13.48 1.05 0.64
CA LEU A 245 -12.97 0.75 2.00
C LEU A 245 -11.48 0.42 1.99
N HIS A 246 -10.69 1.15 2.79
CA HIS A 246 -9.97 0.58 3.92
C HIS A 246 -9.22 1.71 4.64
N LEU A 247 -9.60 2.06 5.86
CA LEU A 247 -8.68 2.58 6.89
C LEU A 247 -8.97 1.74 8.13
N LYS A 248 -8.09 0.77 8.42
CA LYS A 248 -8.27 -0.10 9.58
C LYS A 248 -8.00 0.70 10.86
N GLY A 249 -9.04 1.23 11.49
CA GLY A 249 -8.91 2.11 12.67
C GLY A 249 -9.50 3.50 12.48
N ALA A 250 -10.14 3.77 11.33
CA ALA A 250 -10.99 4.95 11.19
C ALA A 250 -12.28 4.76 11.98
N GLU A 251 -12.68 5.80 12.71
CA GLU A 251 -13.94 5.89 13.44
C GLU A 251 -14.90 6.78 12.66
N TRP A 252 -16.14 6.31 12.59
CA TRP A 252 -17.23 7.08 12.01
C TRP A 252 -17.79 8.02 13.08
N ILE A 253 -18.06 9.25 12.65
CA ILE A 253 -18.64 10.29 13.50
C ILE A 253 -19.95 10.67 12.81
N ASP A 254 -21.06 10.16 13.34
CA ASP A 254 -22.40 10.67 13.06
C ASP A 254 -22.67 11.75 14.09
N ASP A 255 -22.53 13.02 13.74
CA ASP A 255 -23.13 14.11 14.51
C ASP A 255 -23.98 14.96 13.57
N ALA A 256 -25.18 14.46 13.33
CA ALA A 256 -26.32 15.25 12.90
C ALA A 256 -26.80 16.08 14.10
N ASN A 257 -26.12 17.20 14.38
CA ASN A 257 -26.81 18.35 14.96
C ASN A 257 -26.97 19.35 13.81
N GLU A 258 -28.17 19.39 13.25
CA GLU A 258 -28.57 20.30 12.16
C GLU A 258 -28.44 21.80 12.54
N ASP A 259 -28.11 22.10 13.81
CA ASP A 259 -28.03 23.44 14.38
C ASP A 259 -26.61 24.02 14.56
N THR A 260 -25.56 23.34 14.09
CA THR A 260 -24.17 23.85 14.19
C THR A 260 -23.52 24.07 12.83
N ASP A 261 -23.51 25.33 12.35
CA ASP A 261 -22.80 25.73 11.11
C ASP A 261 -21.27 25.67 11.21
N ASN A 262 -20.72 25.46 12.41
CA ASN A 262 -19.29 25.52 12.67
C ASN A 262 -18.67 24.12 12.83
N ILE A 263 -17.94 23.69 11.81
CA ILE A 263 -17.24 22.40 11.78
C ILE A 263 -16.25 22.23 12.95
N ASN A 264 -15.72 23.32 13.51
CA ASN A 264 -14.82 23.25 14.67
C ASN A 264 -15.56 22.82 15.95
N ASP A 265 -16.83 23.22 16.10
CA ASP A 265 -17.66 22.88 17.26
C ASP A 265 -18.14 21.42 17.18
N VAL A 266 -18.45 20.95 15.96
CA VAL A 266 -18.71 19.53 15.68
C VAL A 266 -17.49 18.69 16.05
N ILE A 267 -16.31 19.06 15.53
CA ILE A 267 -15.06 18.34 15.81
C ILE A 267 -14.74 18.34 17.33
N ALA A 268 -14.94 19.46 18.03
CA ALA A 268 -14.67 19.57 19.47
C ALA A 268 -15.60 18.67 20.30
N GLY A 269 -16.92 18.73 20.06
CA GLY A 269 -17.91 17.94 20.79
C GLY A 269 -17.75 16.43 20.57
N THR A 270 -17.43 16.01 19.34
CA THR A 270 -17.22 14.59 19.08
C THR A 270 -15.88 14.09 19.63
N LEU A 271 -14.81 14.90 19.63
CA LEU A 271 -13.53 14.46 20.22
C LEU A 271 -13.65 14.21 21.71
N GLU A 272 -14.41 15.04 22.45
CA GLU A 272 -14.70 14.77 23.86
C GLU A 272 -15.39 13.41 24.02
N THR A 273 -16.32 13.06 23.12
CA THR A 273 -17.00 11.76 23.10
C THR A 273 -16.05 10.61 22.78
N VAL A 274 -15.18 10.75 21.78
CA VAL A 274 -14.19 9.74 21.33
C VAL A 274 -13.08 9.53 22.37
N ILE A 275 -12.60 10.59 23.02
CA ILE A 275 -11.61 10.54 24.10
C ILE A 275 -12.23 9.90 25.35
N SER A 276 -13.47 10.26 25.70
CA SER A 276 -14.17 9.72 26.87
C SER A 276 -14.50 8.22 26.72
N SER A 277 -14.88 7.78 25.51
CA SER A 277 -15.15 6.37 25.21
C SER A 277 -13.87 5.51 25.17
N SER A 278 -12.73 6.09 24.78
CA SER A 278 -11.42 5.40 24.79
C SER A 278 -10.87 5.11 26.19
N SER A 279 -11.32 5.85 27.21
CA SER A 279 -10.90 5.66 28.61
C SER A 279 -11.52 4.41 29.26
N ASN A 280 -12.54 3.80 28.63
CA ASN A 280 -13.30 2.66 29.18
C ASN A 280 -13.06 1.31 28.48
N THR A 281 -12.26 1.26 27.41
CA THR A 281 -11.92 0.01 26.76
C THR A 281 -10.71 -0.66 27.44
N ASN A 282 -10.99 -1.49 28.44
CA ASN A 282 -10.07 -2.53 28.91
C ASN A 282 -9.71 -3.45 27.73
N HIS A 283 -8.64 -3.13 27.01
CA HIS A 283 -8.19 -3.94 25.89
C HIS A 283 -7.45 -5.18 26.38
N ASN A 284 -8.19 -6.28 26.49
CA ASN A 284 -7.68 -7.64 26.40
C ASN A 284 -7.06 -7.88 24.99
N HIS A 285 -5.94 -7.22 24.66
CA HIS A 285 -5.19 -7.44 23.43
C HIS A 285 -4.17 -8.57 23.63
N ASN A 286 -4.71 -9.79 23.70
CA ASN A 286 -4.01 -11.07 23.77
C ASN A 286 -3.07 -11.29 22.57
N TYR A 287 -1.77 -11.52 22.82
CA TYR A 287 -0.74 -12.37 22.15
C TYR A 287 -0.62 -12.48 20.60
N ASN A 288 -1.62 -12.09 19.79
CA ASN A 288 -1.68 -12.27 18.34
C ASN A 288 -1.26 -11.03 17.52
N ASN A 289 -0.91 -9.91 18.16
CA ASN A 289 -0.47 -8.68 17.47
C ASN A 289 1.04 -8.66 17.17
N HIS A 290 1.89 -9.30 17.99
CA HIS A 290 3.35 -9.32 17.78
C HIS A 290 3.75 -9.88 16.41
N ASN A 291 3.06 -10.95 15.95
CA ASN A 291 3.31 -11.55 14.63
C ASN A 291 3.03 -10.59 13.46
N LYS A 292 2.09 -9.64 13.63
CA LYS A 292 1.82 -8.60 12.62
C LYS A 292 2.93 -7.55 12.62
N ILE A 293 3.34 -7.09 13.81
CA ILE A 293 4.41 -6.10 13.99
C ILE A 293 5.72 -6.61 13.38
N ALA A 294 6.10 -7.85 13.70
CA ALA A 294 7.31 -8.46 13.17
C ALA A 294 7.29 -8.58 11.62
N SER A 295 6.13 -8.70 10.98
CA SER A 295 6.02 -8.76 9.50
C SER A 295 6.30 -7.38 8.89
N TYR A 296 5.87 -6.30 9.56
CA TYR A 296 6.21 -4.95 9.14
C TYR A 296 7.69 -4.63 9.37
N ILE A 297 8.25 -5.03 10.52
CA ILE A 297 9.68 -4.91 10.81
C ILE A 297 10.50 -5.65 9.75
N TRP A 298 10.11 -6.87 9.38
CA TRP A 298 10.79 -7.65 8.35
C TRP A 298 10.87 -6.91 7.01
N TYR A 299 9.76 -6.36 6.53
CA TYR A 299 9.78 -5.59 5.28
C TYR A 299 10.55 -4.28 5.39
N LYS A 300 10.48 -3.59 6.54
CA LYS A 300 11.35 -2.44 6.84
C LYS A 300 12.82 -2.83 6.70
N SER A 301 13.25 -3.92 7.34
CA SER A 301 14.64 -4.41 7.28
C SER A 301 15.07 -4.76 5.86
N ILE A 302 14.19 -5.37 5.05
CA ILE A 302 14.49 -5.62 3.63
C ILE A 302 14.74 -4.31 2.89
N LEU A 303 13.88 -3.29 3.07
CA LEU A 303 14.05 -2.00 2.43
C LEU A 303 15.38 -1.34 2.84
N GLU A 304 15.69 -1.33 4.13
CA GLU A 304 16.93 -0.79 4.69
C GLU A 304 18.16 -1.48 4.11
N THR A 305 18.21 -2.81 4.17
CA THR A 305 19.38 -3.53 3.68
C THR A 305 19.52 -3.39 2.17
N THR A 306 18.43 -3.43 1.41
CA THR A 306 18.48 -3.27 -0.06
C THR A 306 19.02 -1.90 -0.48
N ILE A 307 18.73 -0.84 0.28
CA ILE A 307 19.29 0.50 0.05
C ILE A 307 20.81 0.52 0.27
N GLN A 308 21.31 -0.25 1.24
CA GLN A 308 22.72 -0.28 1.62
C GLN A 308 23.55 -1.31 0.84
N SER A 309 22.91 -2.30 0.22
CA SER A 309 23.57 -3.37 -0.53
C SER A 309 24.16 -2.88 -1.86
N GLU A 310 25.38 -3.34 -2.15
CA GLU A 310 26.05 -3.10 -3.44
C GLU A 310 25.26 -3.75 -4.60
N PRO A 311 24.96 -3.01 -5.69
CA PRO A 311 24.19 -3.54 -6.79
C PRO A 311 24.94 -4.59 -7.62
N ILE A 312 24.23 -5.67 -7.98
CA ILE A 312 24.71 -6.71 -8.90
C ILE A 312 24.07 -6.51 -10.27
N LEU A 313 24.88 -6.02 -11.21
CA LEU A 313 24.47 -5.70 -12.59
C LEU A 313 24.88 -6.75 -13.63
N HIS A 314 25.16 -7.97 -13.18
CA HIS A 314 25.68 -9.04 -14.04
C HIS A 314 24.93 -10.37 -13.86
N CYS A 315 23.66 -10.29 -13.40
CA CYS A 315 22.70 -11.39 -13.42
C CYS A 315 21.97 -11.52 -14.77
N TYR A 316 21.76 -10.40 -15.48
CA TYR A 316 21.15 -10.32 -16.82
C TYR A 316 19.77 -11.00 -16.98
N GLY A 317 18.96 -11.09 -15.91
CA GLY A 317 17.67 -11.76 -15.98
C GLY A 317 17.74 -13.28 -16.24
N LEU A 318 18.90 -13.92 -16.06
CA LEU A 318 19.09 -15.35 -16.40
C LEU A 318 18.29 -16.33 -15.50
N HIS A 319 17.46 -15.85 -14.57
CA HIS A 319 16.59 -16.73 -13.78
C HIS A 319 15.47 -17.36 -14.63
N GLU A 320 14.89 -16.64 -15.60
CA GLU A 320 13.91 -17.21 -16.55
C GLU A 320 14.59 -18.22 -17.51
N TRP A 321 15.90 -18.06 -17.74
CA TRP A 321 16.70 -19.02 -18.49
C TRP A 321 16.99 -20.28 -17.66
N ALA A 322 17.29 -20.11 -16.38
CA ALA A 322 17.47 -21.20 -15.42
C ALA A 322 16.19 -22.03 -15.24
N MET A 323 15.03 -21.38 -15.34
CA MET A 323 13.73 -22.04 -15.37
C MET A 323 13.60 -22.98 -16.57
N GLN A 324 14.14 -22.61 -17.74
CA GLN A 324 14.07 -23.40 -18.97
C GLN A 324 15.29 -24.30 -19.21
N TYR A 325 16.30 -24.28 -18.34
CA TYR A 325 17.49 -25.10 -18.47
C TYR A 325 17.15 -26.60 -18.42
N HIS A 326 17.56 -27.35 -19.45
CA HIS A 326 17.29 -28.78 -19.55
C HIS A 326 18.43 -29.48 -20.30
N PRO A 327 19.54 -29.78 -19.61
CA PRO A 327 20.66 -30.50 -20.22
C PRO A 327 20.28 -31.97 -20.47
N PHE A 328 21.04 -32.63 -21.35
CA PHE A 328 20.79 -34.03 -21.70
C PHE A 328 20.81 -34.92 -20.45
N GLY A 329 19.79 -35.77 -20.30
CA GLY A 329 19.66 -36.70 -19.17
C GLY A 329 19.09 -36.08 -17.88
N ALA A 330 18.82 -34.77 -17.83
CA ALA A 330 18.17 -34.16 -16.67
C ALA A 330 16.64 -34.31 -16.70
N GLU A 331 16.04 -34.20 -15.51
CA GLU A 331 14.58 -34.14 -15.36
C GLU A 331 13.99 -32.92 -16.07
N LYS A 332 12.74 -33.07 -16.53
CA LYS A 332 12.02 -31.97 -17.20
C LYS A 332 11.85 -30.80 -16.22
N PRO A 333 12.15 -29.56 -16.63
CA PRO A 333 12.05 -28.42 -15.73
C PRO A 333 10.59 -28.16 -15.28
N PRO A 334 10.38 -27.74 -14.02
CA PRO A 334 9.06 -27.43 -13.46
C PRO A 334 8.43 -26.17 -14.07
N SER A 335 9.24 -25.35 -14.75
CA SER A 335 8.85 -24.14 -15.48
C SER A 335 7.80 -24.37 -16.56
N GLY A 336 7.64 -25.62 -17.00
CA GLY A 336 6.51 -25.99 -17.84
C GLY A 336 5.14 -25.78 -17.20
N LYS A 337 4.98 -25.12 -16.04
CA LYS A 337 3.70 -24.61 -15.50
C LYS A 337 3.52 -23.10 -15.65
N TYR A 338 4.61 -22.36 -15.83
CA TYR A 338 4.62 -20.89 -15.84
C TYR A 338 4.91 -20.43 -17.27
N GLN A 339 4.06 -19.56 -17.81
CA GLN A 339 4.17 -19.05 -19.18
C GLN A 339 4.16 -20.12 -20.28
N GLN A 340 3.46 -21.25 -20.05
CA GLN A 340 3.31 -22.34 -21.04
C GLN A 340 2.82 -21.88 -22.42
N HIS A 341 2.10 -20.76 -22.46
CA HIS A 341 1.51 -20.21 -23.69
C HIS A 341 2.50 -19.38 -24.53
N LEU A 342 3.69 -19.07 -24.00
CA LEU A 342 4.71 -18.31 -24.73
C LEU A 342 5.68 -19.26 -25.46
N PRO A 343 5.87 -19.11 -26.79
CA PRO A 343 6.91 -19.85 -27.50
C PRO A 343 8.30 -19.39 -27.05
N LEU A 344 9.34 -20.20 -27.31
CA LEU A 344 10.72 -19.79 -27.10
C LEU A 344 11.23 -19.04 -28.33
N ARG A 345 11.98 -17.94 -28.11
CA ARG A 345 12.62 -17.18 -29.20
C ARG A 345 13.99 -17.76 -29.61
N VAL A 346 14.56 -18.63 -28.78
CA VAL A 346 15.84 -19.32 -29.01
C VAL A 346 15.68 -20.82 -28.77
N SER A 347 16.57 -21.61 -29.37
CA SER A 347 16.56 -23.06 -29.17
C SER A 347 16.99 -23.46 -27.75
N ARG A 348 16.66 -24.69 -27.34
CA ARG A 348 17.06 -25.21 -26.02
C ARG A 348 18.58 -25.27 -25.86
N GLU A 349 19.30 -25.57 -26.94
CA GLU A 349 20.76 -25.63 -26.97
C GLU A 349 21.37 -24.26 -26.65
N ILE A 350 20.79 -23.17 -27.17
CA ILE A 350 21.21 -21.80 -26.87
C ILE A 350 20.94 -21.47 -25.39
N ILE A 351 19.77 -21.86 -24.86
CA ILE A 351 19.45 -21.67 -23.44
C ILE A 351 20.47 -22.38 -22.56
N ASN A 352 20.71 -23.66 -22.80
CA ASN A 352 21.65 -24.47 -22.04
C ASN A 352 23.07 -23.90 -22.11
N THR A 353 23.57 -23.62 -23.31
CA THR A 353 24.91 -23.05 -23.52
C THR A 353 25.07 -21.70 -22.82
N THR A 354 24.02 -20.87 -22.81
CA THR A 354 24.04 -19.55 -22.14
C THR A 354 24.13 -19.70 -20.63
N VAL A 355 23.30 -20.55 -20.04
CA VAL A 355 23.28 -20.83 -18.60
C VAL A 355 24.62 -21.43 -18.14
N GLU A 356 25.14 -22.42 -18.88
CA GLU A 356 26.41 -23.11 -18.57
C GLU A 356 27.62 -22.17 -18.66
N ARG A 357 27.72 -21.37 -19.75
CA ARG A 357 28.88 -20.50 -19.97
C ARG A 357 28.92 -19.29 -19.03
N LYS A 358 27.77 -18.76 -18.63
CA LYS A 358 27.69 -17.52 -17.83
C LYS A 358 27.56 -17.79 -16.34
N GLY A 359 27.00 -18.94 -15.97
CA GLY A 359 26.55 -19.23 -14.63
C GLY A 359 25.39 -18.32 -14.21
N LEU A 360 24.85 -18.58 -13.03
CA LEU A 360 23.73 -17.84 -12.46
C LEU A 360 24.21 -17.04 -11.24
N ARG A 361 23.70 -15.83 -11.10
CA ARG A 361 23.98 -14.91 -9.99
C ARG A 361 22.70 -14.28 -9.48
N CYS A 362 21.64 -15.09 -9.43
CA CYS A 362 20.36 -14.63 -8.97
C CYS A 362 20.41 -14.50 -7.46
N THR A 363 20.24 -13.26 -6.97
CA THR A 363 20.18 -12.96 -5.54
C THR A 363 18.76 -13.02 -4.98
N HIS A 364 17.74 -13.07 -5.84
CA HIS A 364 16.36 -13.09 -5.39
C HIS A 364 16.00 -14.49 -4.88
N VAL A 365 15.93 -14.64 -3.56
CA VAL A 365 15.67 -15.93 -2.89
C VAL A 365 14.43 -16.63 -3.46
N ASP A 366 13.32 -15.91 -3.65
CA ASP A 366 12.06 -16.48 -4.11
C ASP A 366 12.12 -16.95 -5.59
N ALA A 367 13.12 -16.54 -6.38
CA ALA A 367 13.29 -17.02 -7.75
C ALA A 367 13.77 -18.48 -7.81
N LEU A 368 14.53 -18.93 -6.80
CA LEU A 368 15.17 -20.25 -6.79
C LEU A 368 14.15 -21.40 -6.91
N ARG A 369 12.91 -21.23 -6.40
CA ARG A 369 11.86 -22.25 -6.54
C ARG A 369 11.43 -22.53 -7.96
N PHE A 370 11.65 -21.58 -8.87
CA PHE A 370 11.27 -21.74 -10.26
C PHE A 370 12.37 -22.40 -11.09
N PHE A 371 13.61 -22.42 -10.61
CA PHE A 371 14.74 -22.98 -11.35
C PHE A 371 14.48 -24.44 -11.71
N ALA A 372 14.97 -24.84 -12.88
CA ALA A 372 15.17 -26.25 -13.17
C ALA A 372 16.09 -26.85 -12.10
N PRO A 373 15.82 -28.07 -11.60
CA PRO A 373 16.69 -28.73 -10.63
C PRO A 373 18.17 -28.75 -11.06
N ALA A 374 18.42 -29.00 -12.35
CA ALA A 374 19.76 -29.02 -12.92
C ALA A 374 20.44 -27.63 -12.98
N ALA A 375 19.69 -26.54 -12.93
CA ALA A 375 20.24 -25.18 -12.97
C ALA A 375 20.72 -24.68 -11.60
N ALA A 376 20.18 -25.25 -10.52
CA ALA A 376 20.42 -24.75 -9.17
C ALA A 376 21.88 -24.77 -8.73
N PRO A 377 22.68 -25.81 -9.02
CA PRO A 377 24.11 -25.83 -8.69
C PRO A 377 24.92 -24.76 -9.45
N LEU A 378 24.36 -24.19 -10.52
CA LEU A 378 25.01 -23.15 -11.33
C LEU A 378 24.80 -21.75 -10.75
N ASN A 379 23.98 -21.60 -9.70
CA ASN A 379 23.82 -20.35 -8.99
C ASN A 379 24.95 -20.14 -7.99
N HIS A 380 25.68 -19.04 -8.14
CA HIS A 380 26.82 -18.71 -7.29
C HIS A 380 26.45 -18.52 -5.81
N HIS A 381 25.18 -18.21 -5.53
CA HIS A 381 24.68 -18.05 -4.16
C HIS A 381 24.19 -19.36 -3.52
N GLY A 382 24.28 -20.49 -4.25
CA GLY A 382 23.88 -21.81 -3.77
C GLY A 382 22.59 -22.33 -4.39
N SER A 383 22.39 -23.63 -4.25
CA SER A 383 21.22 -24.39 -4.72
C SER A 383 20.10 -24.50 -3.67
N PHE A 384 20.30 -23.90 -2.50
CA PHE A 384 19.36 -23.84 -1.38
C PHE A 384 19.52 -22.49 -0.71
N LEU A 385 18.42 -21.79 -0.48
CA LEU A 385 18.39 -20.49 0.19
C LEU A 385 17.28 -20.48 1.23
N GLU A 386 17.57 -19.95 2.41
CA GLU A 386 16.57 -19.67 3.44
C GLU A 386 15.99 -18.27 3.26
N ARG A 387 14.82 -18.02 3.83
CA ARG A 387 14.20 -16.70 3.74
C ARG A 387 15.03 -15.62 4.44
N GLU A 388 15.75 -15.99 5.51
CA GLU A 388 16.75 -15.16 6.18
C GLU A 388 17.87 -14.68 5.22
N ASP A 389 18.24 -15.48 4.20
CA ASP A 389 19.24 -15.08 3.20
C ASP A 389 18.81 -13.86 2.38
N GLN A 390 17.51 -13.53 2.33
CA GLN A 390 17.03 -12.36 1.61
C GLN A 390 17.66 -11.08 2.15
N LEU A 391 17.81 -10.95 3.48
CA LEU A 391 18.46 -9.78 4.07
C LEU A 391 19.93 -9.67 3.64
N ARG A 392 20.60 -10.78 3.36
CA ARG A 392 22.01 -10.78 2.94
C ARG A 392 22.18 -10.60 1.43
N LEU A 393 21.24 -11.10 0.62
CA LEU A 393 21.38 -11.21 -0.83
C LEU A 393 20.61 -10.11 -1.59
N GLU A 394 19.50 -9.60 -1.06
CA GLU A 394 18.69 -8.62 -1.78
C GLU A 394 19.47 -7.30 -1.99
N GLN A 395 19.35 -6.77 -3.20
CA GLN A 395 20.14 -5.65 -3.67
C GLN A 395 19.39 -4.86 -4.75
N SER A 396 19.75 -3.58 -4.90
CA SER A 396 19.04 -2.57 -5.69
C SER A 396 19.15 -2.75 -7.21
N GLY A 397 20.11 -3.51 -7.72
CA GLY A 397 20.17 -3.90 -9.13
C GLY A 397 19.18 -5.00 -9.51
N CYS A 398 18.60 -5.76 -8.58
CA CYS A 398 17.69 -6.85 -8.92
C CYS A 398 16.33 -6.32 -9.41
N VAL A 399 15.90 -6.66 -10.63
CA VAL A 399 14.55 -6.24 -11.11
C VAL A 399 13.42 -6.73 -10.20
N HIS A 400 13.57 -7.90 -9.58
CA HIS A 400 12.56 -8.43 -8.66
C HIS A 400 12.48 -7.68 -7.33
N SER A 401 13.58 -7.12 -6.83
CA SER A 401 13.52 -6.31 -5.61
C SER A 401 12.76 -4.99 -5.85
N HIS A 402 12.64 -4.55 -7.10
CA HIS A 402 11.77 -3.45 -7.50
C HIS A 402 10.30 -3.88 -7.62
N MET A 403 10.04 -5.04 -8.25
CA MET A 403 8.69 -5.59 -8.30
C MET A 403 8.10 -5.82 -6.90
N ASP A 404 8.91 -6.36 -5.98
CA ASP A 404 8.51 -6.65 -4.60
C ASP A 404 8.11 -5.40 -3.79
N LEU A 405 8.47 -4.19 -4.23
CA LEU A 405 7.96 -2.96 -3.63
C LEU A 405 6.43 -2.92 -3.64
N LEU A 406 5.78 -3.47 -4.67
CA LEU A 406 4.33 -3.52 -4.72
C LEU A 406 3.76 -4.44 -3.64
N LYS A 407 4.35 -5.61 -3.42
CA LYS A 407 3.96 -6.52 -2.32
C LYS A 407 4.12 -5.84 -0.97
N ILE A 408 5.23 -5.13 -0.78
CA ILE A 408 5.56 -4.40 0.45
C ILE A 408 4.54 -3.27 0.67
N ALA A 409 4.27 -2.44 -0.34
CA ALA A 409 3.25 -1.39 -0.25
C ALA A 409 1.84 -1.94 0.02
N LEU A 410 1.43 -3.01 -0.67
CA LEU A 410 0.13 -3.67 -0.48
C LEU A 410 -0.07 -4.23 0.94
N LYS A 411 1.02 -4.53 1.66
CA LYS A 411 1.00 -4.93 3.06
C LYS A 411 0.72 -3.73 3.98
N LEU A 412 1.21 -2.55 3.59
CA LEU A 412 1.07 -1.30 4.34
C LEU A 412 -0.26 -0.58 4.09
N ILE A 413 -0.92 -0.82 2.95
CA ILE A 413 -2.25 -0.25 2.67
C ILE A 413 -3.18 -0.52 3.87
N PRO A 414 -3.83 0.52 4.40
CA PRO A 414 -4.07 1.83 3.77
C PRO A 414 -3.15 2.97 4.20
N TYR A 415 -2.10 2.67 4.94
CA TYR A 415 -1.16 3.67 5.46
C TYR A 415 -0.07 4.06 4.45
N CYS A 416 -0.04 3.38 3.30
CA CYS A 416 0.83 3.76 2.20
C CYS A 416 0.26 5.00 1.50
N ASP A 417 1.10 6.02 1.31
CA ASP A 417 0.80 7.16 0.46
C ASP A 417 0.28 6.73 -0.93
N SER A 418 -0.82 7.34 -1.38
CA SER A 418 -1.48 6.96 -2.63
C SER A 418 -0.63 7.27 -3.85
N GLN A 419 0.05 8.43 -3.87
CA GLN A 419 0.93 8.80 -4.98
C GLN A 419 2.17 7.88 -5.02
N LEU A 420 2.74 7.54 -3.86
CA LEU A 420 3.80 6.54 -3.76
C LEU A 420 3.35 5.17 -4.31
N LEU A 421 2.11 4.74 -4.04
CA LEU A 421 1.59 3.49 -4.58
C LEU A 421 1.54 3.51 -6.11
N VAL A 422 1.14 4.63 -6.73
CA VAL A 422 1.16 4.81 -8.19
C VAL A 422 2.58 4.63 -8.73
N ASP A 423 3.57 5.31 -8.11
CA ASP A 423 4.97 5.22 -8.52
C ASP A 423 5.51 3.79 -8.38
N ILE A 424 5.11 3.07 -7.33
CA ILE A 424 5.48 1.67 -7.11
C ILE A 424 4.86 0.75 -8.16
N VAL A 425 3.59 0.97 -8.55
CA VAL A 425 2.94 0.19 -9.61
C VAL A 425 3.65 0.42 -10.95
N ASP A 426 3.99 1.67 -11.29
CA ASP A 426 4.75 2.01 -12.50
C ASP A 426 6.10 1.28 -12.53
N ILE A 427 6.88 1.39 -11.46
CA ILE A 427 8.18 0.70 -11.34
C ILE A 427 8.04 -0.82 -11.42
N ALA A 428 7.01 -1.41 -10.79
CA ALA A 428 6.81 -2.86 -10.86
C ALA A 428 6.52 -3.33 -12.29
N LEU A 429 5.75 -2.54 -13.06
CA LEU A 429 5.48 -2.80 -14.48
C LEU A 429 6.72 -2.62 -15.35
N GLU A 430 7.51 -1.56 -15.13
CA GLU A 430 8.76 -1.31 -15.83
C GLU A 430 9.80 -2.41 -15.56
N ALA A 431 9.94 -2.82 -14.29
CA ALA A 431 10.80 -3.93 -13.88
C ALA A 431 10.39 -5.24 -14.54
N ARG A 432 9.09 -5.56 -14.53
CA ARG A 432 8.57 -6.78 -15.16
C ARG A 432 8.72 -6.73 -16.69
N THR A 433 8.60 -5.55 -17.28
CA THR A 433 8.83 -5.36 -18.71
C THR A 433 10.27 -5.68 -19.10
N LEU A 434 11.25 -5.16 -18.35
CA LEU A 434 12.66 -5.48 -18.55
C LEU A 434 12.95 -6.97 -18.35
N ASP A 435 12.32 -7.57 -17.36
CA ASP A 435 12.42 -9.00 -17.05
C ASP A 435 11.90 -9.89 -18.19
N VAL A 436 10.69 -9.61 -18.68
CA VAL A 436 10.07 -10.28 -19.83
C VAL A 436 10.91 -10.09 -21.09
N GLY A 437 11.39 -8.88 -21.37
CA GLY A 437 12.21 -8.58 -22.55
C GLY A 437 13.52 -9.38 -22.57
N ALA A 438 14.12 -9.65 -21.41
CA ALA A 438 15.36 -10.42 -21.30
C ALA A 438 15.15 -11.95 -21.27
N SER A 439 13.90 -12.40 -21.16
CA SER A 439 13.57 -13.82 -21.06
C SER A 439 13.89 -14.60 -22.35
N PRO A 440 13.95 -15.94 -22.30
CA PRO A 440 14.11 -16.78 -23.50
C PRO A 440 12.79 -16.97 -24.28
N TYR A 441 11.68 -16.38 -23.80
CA TYR A 441 10.37 -16.46 -24.43
C TYR A 441 10.21 -15.41 -25.53
N ASP A 442 9.45 -15.75 -26.56
CA ASP A 442 9.03 -14.81 -27.59
C ASP A 442 7.73 -14.12 -27.16
N CYS A 443 7.84 -12.83 -26.87
CA CYS A 443 6.73 -11.98 -26.46
C CYS A 443 6.30 -11.00 -27.57
N SER A 444 6.79 -11.16 -28.79
CA SER A 444 6.52 -10.24 -29.92
C SER A 444 5.04 -10.08 -30.27
N GLN A 445 4.21 -11.08 -29.91
CA GLN A 445 2.75 -11.00 -30.08
C GLN A 445 2.06 -10.04 -29.09
N TYR A 446 2.76 -9.56 -28.06
CA TYR A 446 2.25 -8.62 -27.06
C TYR A 446 2.80 -7.22 -27.31
N LYS A 447 1.94 -6.22 -27.09
CA LYS A 447 2.22 -4.81 -27.37
C LYS A 447 1.91 -3.95 -26.15
N TYR A 448 2.57 -2.81 -26.04
CA TYR A 448 2.23 -1.75 -25.08
C TYR A 448 0.94 -1.01 -25.50
N GLU A 449 0.49 -0.09 -24.64
CA GLU A 449 -0.71 0.75 -24.87
C GLU A 449 -0.67 1.51 -26.20
N ASP A 450 0.51 1.98 -26.56
CA ASP A 450 0.75 2.80 -27.75
C ASP A 450 0.95 1.95 -29.03
N GLY A 451 0.77 0.64 -28.93
CA GLY A 451 0.91 -0.31 -30.03
C GLY A 451 2.36 -0.70 -30.34
N GLN A 452 3.34 -0.22 -29.57
CA GLN A 452 4.73 -0.66 -29.70
C GLN A 452 4.91 -2.09 -29.22
N ASP A 453 5.77 -2.84 -29.90
CA ASP A 453 6.08 -4.22 -29.50
C ASP A 453 6.91 -4.24 -28.21
N ILE A 454 6.73 -5.26 -27.38
CA ILE A 454 7.63 -5.49 -26.25
C ILE A 454 9.06 -5.65 -26.78
N VAL A 455 9.97 -4.84 -26.26
CA VAL A 455 11.37 -4.83 -26.71
C VAL A 455 12.08 -6.06 -26.18
N MET A 456 12.45 -6.96 -27.09
CA MET A 456 13.25 -8.14 -26.76
C MET A 456 14.72 -7.76 -26.58
N ILE A 457 15.35 -8.28 -25.53
CA ILE A 457 16.73 -7.99 -25.14
C ILE A 457 17.52 -9.31 -25.21
N PRO A 458 18.30 -9.54 -26.28
CA PRO A 458 18.97 -10.82 -26.51
C PRO A 458 20.20 -11.00 -25.60
N VAL A 459 19.98 -11.29 -24.31
CA VAL A 459 21.03 -11.42 -23.27
C VAL A 459 21.99 -12.61 -23.47
N GLU A 460 21.72 -13.51 -24.42
CA GLU A 460 22.67 -14.49 -24.93
C GLU A 460 23.85 -13.82 -25.67
N THR A 461 23.63 -12.64 -26.25
CA THR A 461 24.65 -11.83 -26.94
C THR A 461 25.35 -10.85 -26.01
N THR A 462 26.51 -10.33 -26.41
CA THR A 462 27.25 -9.34 -25.60
C THR A 462 26.56 -7.98 -25.65
N GLU A 463 26.03 -7.61 -26.80
CA GLU A 463 25.31 -6.38 -27.10
C GLU A 463 24.02 -6.32 -26.26
N GLY A 464 23.23 -7.40 -26.26
CA GLY A 464 22.01 -7.49 -25.46
C GLY A 464 22.28 -7.42 -23.95
N ARG A 465 23.40 -7.99 -23.46
CA ARG A 465 23.80 -7.81 -22.04
C ARG A 465 24.19 -6.39 -21.71
N LYS A 466 24.87 -5.68 -22.62
CA LYS A 466 25.21 -4.26 -22.45
C LYS A 466 23.93 -3.43 -22.37
N GLN A 467 22.99 -3.64 -23.29
CA GLN A 467 21.68 -2.99 -23.30
C GLN A 467 20.89 -3.30 -22.00
N TYR A 468 20.85 -4.56 -21.57
CA TYR A 468 20.18 -4.95 -20.32
C TYR A 468 20.78 -4.21 -19.13
N LYS A 469 22.11 -4.16 -19.02
CA LYS A 469 22.81 -3.47 -17.93
C LYS A 469 22.47 -1.98 -17.92
N GLU A 470 22.42 -1.33 -19.07
CA GLU A 470 22.05 0.09 -19.18
C GLU A 470 20.61 0.34 -18.70
N LEU A 471 19.65 -0.48 -19.13
CA LEU A 471 18.24 -0.38 -18.70
C LEU A 471 18.07 -0.70 -17.22
N GLN A 472 18.72 -1.77 -16.73
CA GLN A 472 18.74 -2.17 -15.32
C GLN A 472 19.28 -1.04 -14.43
N THR A 473 20.34 -0.35 -14.88
CA THR A 473 20.93 0.77 -14.15
C THR A 473 19.99 1.97 -14.09
N LYS A 474 19.31 2.29 -15.20
CA LYS A 474 18.30 3.37 -15.22
C LYS A 474 17.14 3.08 -14.27
N LEU A 475 16.61 1.87 -14.31
CA LEU A 475 15.52 1.43 -13.43
C LEU A 475 15.92 1.50 -11.95
N MET A 476 17.13 1.04 -11.61
CA MET A 476 17.69 1.12 -10.27
C MET A 476 17.72 2.55 -9.74
N TYR A 477 18.29 3.50 -10.50
CA TYR A 477 18.34 4.91 -10.10
C TYR A 477 16.95 5.54 -9.97
N LYS A 478 16.04 5.25 -10.91
CA LYS A 478 14.63 5.72 -10.85
C LYS A 478 13.94 5.23 -9.57
N THR A 479 14.25 4.01 -9.12
CA THR A 479 13.57 3.39 -7.98
C THR A 479 14.13 3.79 -6.61
N GLU A 480 15.35 4.34 -6.55
CA GLU A 480 16.02 4.62 -5.28
C GLU A 480 15.20 5.55 -4.37
N SER A 481 14.67 6.64 -4.92
CA SER A 481 13.83 7.59 -4.17
C SER A 481 12.52 6.95 -3.71
N ILE A 482 11.89 6.13 -4.56
CA ILE A 482 10.64 5.42 -4.24
C ILE A 482 10.86 4.44 -3.09
N ARG A 483 11.97 3.70 -3.09
CA ARG A 483 12.32 2.76 -2.00
C ARG A 483 12.53 3.50 -0.67
N LYS A 484 13.24 4.63 -0.69
CA LYS A 484 13.43 5.49 0.49
C LYS A 484 12.09 6.01 1.02
N ARG A 485 11.22 6.52 0.14
CA ARG A 485 9.86 6.98 0.51
C ARG A 485 9.03 5.88 1.17
N LEU A 486 9.08 4.65 0.65
CA LEU A 486 8.39 3.52 1.25
C LEU A 486 8.95 3.15 2.63
N LEU A 487 10.27 3.20 2.79
CA LEU A 487 10.91 3.01 4.10
C LEU A 487 10.44 4.07 5.11
N ILE A 488 10.34 5.35 4.72
CA ILE A 488 9.79 6.41 5.58
C ILE A 488 8.36 6.06 6.00
N ASN A 489 7.48 5.63 5.08
CA ASN A 489 6.11 5.24 5.41
C ASN A 489 6.07 4.11 6.45
N TYR A 490 6.94 3.10 6.32
CA TYR A 490 7.07 2.02 7.30
C TYR A 490 7.53 2.52 8.68
N ASN A 491 8.51 3.42 8.72
CA ASN A 491 8.99 4.03 9.96
C ASN A 491 7.87 4.82 10.65
N LEU A 492 7.15 5.66 9.91
CA LEU A 492 6.03 6.43 10.45
C LEU A 492 4.91 5.53 10.95
N PHE A 493 4.54 4.53 10.16
CA PHE A 493 3.52 3.56 10.56
C PHE A 493 3.90 2.81 11.85
N LEU A 494 5.13 2.31 11.95
CA LEU A 494 5.59 1.61 13.15
C LEU A 494 5.60 2.52 14.38
N LYS A 495 6.06 3.77 14.24
CA LYS A 495 6.11 4.75 15.34
C LYS A 495 4.72 5.22 15.79
N LEU A 496 3.80 5.41 14.85
CA LEU A 496 2.47 5.96 15.11
C LEU A 496 1.42 4.91 15.49
N CYS A 497 1.67 3.61 15.27
CA CYS A 497 0.68 2.57 15.53
C CYS A 497 1.07 1.59 16.64
N PHE A 498 2.33 1.59 17.10
CA PHE A 498 2.83 0.64 18.10
C PHE A 498 3.74 1.30 19.13
N THR A 499 3.80 0.70 20.33
CA THR A 499 4.70 1.16 21.39
C THR A 499 6.14 0.72 21.17
N PRO A 500 7.15 1.47 21.69
CA PRO A 500 8.53 1.01 21.64
C PRO A 500 8.69 -0.37 22.28
N ASP A 501 7.96 -0.66 23.35
CA ASP A 501 7.96 -1.97 24.00
C ASP A 501 7.35 -3.06 23.12
N GLU A 502 6.21 -2.80 22.46
CA GLU A 502 5.59 -3.75 21.51
C GLU A 502 6.51 -4.07 20.33
N VAL A 503 7.20 -3.05 19.80
CA VAL A 503 8.19 -3.19 18.72
C VAL A 503 9.41 -3.98 19.21
N ASN A 504 9.97 -3.64 20.37
CA ASN A 504 11.11 -4.33 20.96
C ASN A 504 10.81 -5.81 21.23
N ILE A 505 9.63 -6.13 21.78
CA ILE A 505 9.18 -7.51 21.98
C ILE A 505 9.08 -8.25 20.65
N ALA A 506 8.55 -7.61 19.61
CA ALA A 506 8.41 -8.22 18.28
C ALA A 506 9.77 -8.45 17.59
N ILE A 507 10.79 -7.62 17.86
CA ILE A 507 12.17 -7.83 17.41
C ILE A 507 12.81 -9.03 18.12
N GLN A 508 12.56 -9.18 19.43
CA GLN A 508 13.17 -10.24 20.25
C GLN A 508 12.50 -11.60 20.08
N THR A 509 11.21 -11.63 19.76
CA THR A 509 10.44 -12.87 19.56
C THR A 509 9.80 -12.91 18.15
N PRO A 510 10.61 -12.95 17.09
CA PRO A 510 10.10 -13.04 15.73
C PRO A 510 9.54 -14.45 15.48
N ASN A 511 8.29 -14.68 15.85
CA ASN A 511 7.58 -15.91 15.50
C ASN A 511 6.73 -15.67 14.26
N ILE A 512 7.40 -15.61 13.11
CA ILE A 512 6.69 -15.57 11.84
C ILE A 512 7.16 -16.73 10.97
N ASN A 513 6.20 -17.59 10.63
CA ASN A 513 6.28 -18.53 9.50
C ASN A 513 6.80 -17.88 8.20
N GLU A 514 6.72 -16.55 8.05
CA GLU A 514 7.25 -15.79 6.91
C GLU A 514 8.79 -15.63 6.94
N GLN A 515 9.49 -15.97 8.03
CA GLN A 515 10.96 -15.92 8.16
C GLN A 515 11.59 -17.32 8.16
N TYR A 516 10.86 -18.35 8.61
CA TYR A 516 11.35 -19.72 8.70
C TYR A 516 10.86 -20.57 7.54
N ALA A 517 11.25 -20.17 6.33
CA ALA A 517 10.97 -20.91 5.12
C ALA A 517 12.24 -21.13 4.31
N TYR A 518 12.30 -22.24 3.60
CA TYR A 518 13.39 -22.53 2.67
C TYR A 518 12.87 -22.54 1.23
N THR A 519 13.77 -22.24 0.31
CA THR A 519 13.51 -22.25 -1.12
C THR A 519 14.44 -23.25 -1.79
N LYS A 520 13.86 -24.20 -2.51
CA LYS A 520 14.57 -25.18 -3.34
C LYS A 520 13.99 -25.23 -4.75
N PRO A 521 14.77 -25.62 -5.77
CA PRO A 521 14.29 -25.79 -7.14
C PRO A 521 13.05 -26.68 -7.23
N GLY A 522 12.04 -26.23 -7.97
CA GLY A 522 10.74 -26.91 -8.07
C GLY A 522 9.94 -26.97 -6.76
N GLY A 523 10.35 -26.21 -5.73
CA GLY A 523 9.75 -26.21 -4.40
C GLY A 523 8.39 -25.50 -4.33
N LEU A 524 7.73 -25.64 -3.17
CA LEU A 524 6.48 -24.94 -2.90
C LEU A 524 6.74 -23.45 -2.62
N PRO A 525 5.71 -22.58 -2.70
CA PRO A 525 5.80 -21.22 -2.19
C PRO A 525 6.18 -21.23 -0.70
N TRP A 526 6.94 -20.22 -0.26
CA TRP A 526 7.49 -20.15 1.10
C TRP A 526 6.44 -20.31 2.21
N ARG A 527 5.19 -19.84 2.01
CA ARG A 527 4.05 -20.05 2.95
C ARG A 527 3.70 -21.52 3.21
N LYS A 528 4.23 -22.43 2.38
CA LYS A 528 4.00 -23.89 2.42
C LYS A 528 5.31 -24.68 2.55
N SER A 529 6.45 -23.99 2.67
CA SER A 529 7.79 -24.58 2.79
C SER A 529 8.44 -24.14 4.10
N LEU A 530 7.73 -24.36 5.21
CA LEU A 530 8.20 -23.99 6.53
C LEU A 530 9.30 -24.97 7.00
N ILE A 531 10.26 -24.46 7.77
CA ILE A 531 11.32 -25.27 8.38
C ILE A 531 10.79 -25.84 9.70
N ASP A 532 10.42 -27.13 9.71
CA ASP A 532 9.76 -27.80 10.84
C ASP A 532 10.57 -27.72 12.17
N ASP A 533 11.90 -27.64 12.10
CA ASP A 533 12.79 -27.60 13.28
C ASP A 533 12.88 -26.24 14.00
N LYS A 534 12.43 -25.14 13.37
CA LYS A 534 12.42 -23.79 13.97
C LYS A 534 11.03 -23.34 14.45
N ILE A 535 9.96 -24.08 14.15
CA ILE A 535 8.58 -23.75 14.56
C ILE A 535 8.30 -24.15 16.04
N ASN A 536 9.13 -25.03 16.60
CA ASN A 536 8.98 -25.60 17.95
C ASN A 536 10.00 -25.07 18.99
N LYS A 537 10.74 -24.00 18.68
CA LYS A 537 11.58 -23.26 19.64
C LYS A 537 11.04 -21.84 19.74
#